data_AF-A0A923QC07-F1
#
_entry.id   AF-A0A923QC07-F1
#
_cell.length_a   1.000
_cell.length_b   1.000
_cell.length_c   1.000
_cell.angle_alpha   90.00
_cell.angle_beta   90.00
_cell.angle_gamma   90.00
#
_symmetry.space_group_name_H-M   'P 1'
#
loop_
_entity.id
_entity.type
_entity.pdbx_description
1 polymer ?
#
loop_
_entity_poly.entity_id
_entity_poly.type
_entity_poly.pdbx_seq_one_letter_code
_entity_poly.pdbx_strand_id
1 'polypeptide(L)'
;MRNTSYSTAMPWLISIVLGTVLAACGSGQDPILGSGGGGTTLAPMVTSMTPTGGAAAICPSTAITASFSGAPGFKLDPASVNAASFLVTGPGVTPVVASSITVDLATGRIATFKPAAALTPGVSYTATLKGGSAGIKDLATPANAMAADYSFSFTTGPNTPACLQQAINSSQAVGGAPGAPGAPGAGPAGPASILGSAAPFGTIGGSAGMTNQGVLTVINGDIGTTAVSTKVTGFHDSGPGCTYTEVLGANMGLVTGKIYTAAPPPTVACPSEGTAVTFDIATRARADALAAFNALAALPEGGVPAPANLGSKTLAPGVYKAPGGTFMILGGDLTLDGQGDANAVFVFQMAATLTVGGPGAAFPQSVTLINGAQAKNVFWQVGSAATINAGGGGTMVGSILSRDGADFSTAGNVAIVTLNGRVLSLGASVTLVNTVINVPAP
;
A
#
# COMPACT_ATOMS: atom_id res chain seq x y z
N MET A 1 -15.09 -82.60 -14.49
CA MET A 1 -16.24 -83.34 -13.95
C MET A 1 -17.45 -82.41 -13.99
N ARG A 2 -18.53 -82.82 -14.68
CA ARG A 2 -19.99 -82.51 -14.51
C ARG A 2 -20.39 -81.05 -14.23
N ASN A 3 -21.46 -80.46 -14.77
CA ASN A 3 -22.70 -80.90 -15.43
C ASN A 3 -23.38 -79.60 -15.96
N THR A 4 -23.96 -79.54 -17.17
CA THR A 4 -25.43 -79.50 -17.47
C THR A 4 -26.24 -78.48 -16.62
N SER A 5 -27.20 -77.67 -17.09
CA SER A 5 -27.81 -77.36 -18.40
C SER A 5 -29.12 -76.56 -18.15
N TYR A 6 -29.68 -75.90 -19.20
CA TYR A 6 -31.13 -75.61 -19.46
C TYR A 6 -31.88 -74.61 -18.52
N SER A 7 -32.91 -73.83 -18.89
CA SER A 7 -33.67 -73.55 -20.13
C SER A 7 -34.75 -72.46 -19.86
N THR A 8 -34.96 -71.55 -20.82
CA THR A 8 -36.21 -70.92 -21.34
C THR A 8 -37.41 -70.50 -20.43
N ALA A 9 -37.95 -69.28 -20.63
CA ALA A 9 -39.14 -68.98 -21.48
C ALA A 9 -39.87 -67.65 -21.13
N MET A 10 -40.13 -66.85 -22.19
CA MET A 10 -41.22 -65.90 -22.57
C MET A 10 -42.53 -65.77 -21.71
N PRO A 11 -43.50 -64.85 -21.99
CA PRO A 11 -43.55 -63.69 -22.93
C PRO A 11 -44.32 -62.39 -22.47
N TRP A 12 -44.17 -61.29 -23.25
CA TRP A 12 -45.16 -60.31 -23.81
C TRP A 12 -46.14 -59.54 -22.87
N LEU A 13 -46.64 -58.31 -23.10
CA LEU A 13 -46.53 -57.17 -24.03
C LEU A 13 -47.46 -56.06 -23.44
N ILE A 14 -47.24 -54.78 -23.77
CA ILE A 14 -48.23 -53.84 -24.38
C ILE A 14 -47.74 -52.38 -24.24
N SER A 15 -47.74 -51.72 -25.39
CA SER A 15 -47.21 -50.41 -25.74
C SER A 15 -48.21 -49.25 -25.56
N ILE A 16 -47.72 -48.00 -25.60
CA ILE A 16 -48.31 -46.76 -26.20
C ILE A 16 -47.29 -45.62 -25.97
N VAL A 17 -47.10 -44.57 -26.79
CA VAL A 17 -46.89 -44.33 -28.23
C VAL A 17 -46.59 -42.80 -28.34
N LEU A 18 -45.61 -42.42 -29.18
CA LEU A 18 -45.34 -41.10 -29.84
C LEU A 18 -45.18 -39.81 -29.00
N GLY A 19 -44.23 -38.89 -29.25
CA GLY A 19 -43.21 -38.77 -30.30
C GLY A 19 -42.36 -37.48 -30.16
N THR A 20 -41.09 -37.57 -30.61
CA THR A 20 -40.18 -36.59 -31.27
C THR A 20 -39.96 -35.17 -30.71
N VAL A 21 -38.81 -34.48 -30.78
CA VAL A 21 -37.33 -34.68 -30.94
C VAL A 21 -36.77 -33.24 -30.92
N LEU A 22 -35.73 -32.94 -30.14
CA LEU A 22 -34.58 -32.12 -30.57
C LEU A 22 -33.41 -32.20 -29.56
N ALA A 23 -32.20 -32.10 -30.11
CA ALA A 23 -30.92 -32.55 -29.57
C ALA A 23 -30.31 -31.75 -28.40
N ALA A 24 -29.50 -32.43 -27.58
CA ALA A 24 -28.30 -31.87 -26.93
C ALA A 24 -27.33 -33.00 -26.51
N CYS A 25 -26.04 -32.73 -26.67
CA CYS A 25 -24.89 -33.63 -26.48
C CYS A 25 -24.54 -33.87 -25.00
N GLY A 26 -24.08 -35.08 -24.62
CA GLY A 26 -23.45 -35.31 -23.31
C GLY A 26 -23.14 -36.76 -22.91
N SER A 27 -21.85 -36.99 -22.58
CA SER A 27 -21.27 -37.92 -21.58
C SER A 27 -21.07 -39.43 -21.87
N GLY A 28 -19.79 -39.82 -21.87
CA GLY A 28 -19.16 -40.66 -20.84
C GLY A 28 -19.48 -42.16 -20.81
N GLN A 29 -18.45 -43.00 -20.98
CA GLN A 29 -18.39 -44.37 -20.45
C GLN A 29 -16.94 -44.77 -20.12
N ASP A 30 -16.74 -45.26 -18.89
CA ASP A 30 -15.74 -46.24 -18.41
C ASP A 30 -16.57 -47.47 -17.91
N PRO A 31 -16.08 -48.73 -17.75
CA PRO A 31 -14.79 -49.05 -17.08
C PRO A 31 -14.06 -50.41 -17.38
N ILE A 32 -12.91 -50.60 -16.69
CA ILE A 32 -12.37 -51.85 -16.06
C ILE A 32 -11.11 -52.61 -16.63
N LEU A 33 -9.97 -52.36 -15.94
CA LEU A 33 -8.82 -53.19 -15.48
C LEU A 33 -7.64 -53.64 -16.38
N GLY A 34 -6.47 -53.01 -16.10
CA GLY A 34 -5.11 -53.50 -16.33
C GLY A 34 -4.02 -52.63 -15.65
N SER A 35 -3.72 -52.90 -14.38
CA SER A 35 -2.46 -52.64 -13.62
C SER A 35 -1.71 -51.28 -13.74
N GLY A 36 -1.98 -50.36 -12.80
CA GLY A 36 -0.94 -49.78 -11.93
C GLY A 36 0.18 -48.93 -12.52
N GLY A 37 -0.14 -47.75 -13.04
CA GLY A 37 0.82 -46.66 -13.23
C GLY A 37 0.12 -45.33 -12.97
N GLY A 38 0.14 -44.84 -11.73
CA GLY A 38 -0.22 -43.46 -11.41
C GLY A 38 0.79 -42.53 -12.07
N GLY A 39 0.61 -42.22 -13.35
CA GLY A 39 1.42 -41.27 -14.08
C GLY A 39 1.22 -39.90 -13.46
N THR A 40 2.13 -39.48 -12.58
CA THR A 40 2.26 -38.08 -12.18
C THR A 40 2.51 -37.29 -13.46
N THR A 41 1.60 -36.37 -13.80
CA THR A 41 1.81 -35.47 -14.93
C THR A 41 3.06 -34.65 -14.63
N LEU A 42 4.14 -34.86 -15.39
CA LEU A 42 5.41 -34.16 -15.17
C LEU A 42 5.34 -32.68 -15.60
N ALA A 43 4.39 -32.33 -16.47
CA ALA A 43 4.21 -30.98 -16.96
C ALA A 43 3.58 -30.02 -15.93
N PRO A 44 3.94 -28.72 -15.96
CA PRO A 44 3.23 -27.68 -15.22
C PRO A 44 1.72 -27.69 -15.53
N MET A 45 0.89 -27.61 -14.51
CA MET A 45 -0.57 -27.44 -14.64
C MET A 45 -1.04 -26.27 -13.78
N VAL A 46 -1.88 -25.39 -14.32
CA VAL A 46 -2.49 -24.28 -13.57
C VAL A 46 -3.50 -24.84 -12.58
N THR A 47 -3.33 -24.55 -11.29
CA THR A 47 -4.21 -25.01 -10.21
C THR A 47 -5.12 -23.92 -9.68
N SER A 48 -4.67 -22.67 -9.70
CA SER A 48 -5.47 -21.52 -9.29
C SER A 48 -4.95 -20.23 -9.92
N MET A 49 -5.84 -19.24 -9.97
CA MET A 49 -5.55 -17.91 -10.49
C MET A 49 -6.18 -16.85 -9.61
N THR A 50 -5.51 -15.71 -9.50
CA THR A 50 -6.07 -14.49 -8.91
C THR A 50 -5.87 -13.35 -9.91
N PRO A 51 -6.92 -12.65 -10.34
CA PRO A 51 -8.34 -12.87 -10.03
C PRO A 51 -8.85 -14.24 -10.48
N THR A 52 -9.86 -14.77 -9.78
CA THR A 52 -10.56 -15.98 -10.22
C THR A 52 -11.20 -15.74 -11.59
N GLY A 53 -11.20 -16.75 -12.46
CA GLY A 53 -11.83 -16.66 -13.78
C GLY A 53 -13.31 -16.24 -13.69
N GLY A 54 -13.67 -15.24 -14.47
CA GLY A 54 -15.00 -14.63 -14.48
C GLY A 54 -15.28 -13.64 -13.35
N ALA A 55 -14.32 -13.36 -12.46
CA ALA A 55 -14.52 -12.43 -11.36
C ALA A 55 -14.80 -11.00 -11.88
N ALA A 56 -15.75 -10.32 -11.23
CA ALA A 56 -16.09 -8.93 -11.49
C ALA A 56 -15.62 -8.03 -10.35
N ALA A 57 -15.65 -6.72 -10.59
CA ALA A 57 -15.27 -5.69 -9.62
C ALA A 57 -13.83 -5.80 -9.10
N ILE A 58 -12.91 -6.34 -9.92
CA ILE A 58 -11.50 -6.46 -9.56
C ILE A 58 -10.84 -5.09 -9.54
N CYS A 59 -10.01 -4.85 -8.52
CA CYS A 59 -9.34 -3.57 -8.40
C CYS A 59 -8.38 -3.31 -9.59
N PRO A 60 -8.41 -2.12 -10.20
CA PRO A 60 -7.58 -1.76 -11.35
C PRO A 60 -6.07 -2.00 -11.25
N SER A 61 -5.51 -2.07 -10.04
CA SER A 61 -4.08 -2.29 -9.79
C SER A 61 -3.74 -3.70 -9.27
N THR A 62 -4.71 -4.62 -9.25
CA THR A 62 -4.50 -5.99 -8.77
C THR A 62 -3.46 -6.72 -9.62
N ALA A 63 -2.45 -7.31 -8.97
CA ALA A 63 -1.51 -8.21 -9.62
C ALA A 63 -2.23 -9.51 -10.04
N ILE A 64 -1.89 -10.01 -11.22
CA ILE A 64 -2.51 -11.21 -11.78
C ILE A 64 -1.58 -12.38 -11.52
N THR A 65 -2.02 -13.37 -10.75
CA THR A 65 -1.21 -14.52 -10.37
C THR A 65 -1.79 -15.82 -10.92
N ALA A 66 -0.89 -16.76 -11.21
CA ALA A 66 -1.23 -18.13 -11.56
C ALA A 66 -0.35 -19.08 -10.73
N SER A 67 -0.99 -20.01 -10.03
CA SER A 67 -0.30 -21.06 -9.27
C SER A 67 -0.25 -22.34 -10.10
N PHE A 68 0.87 -23.03 -10.03
CA PHE A 68 1.12 -24.23 -10.79
C PHE A 68 1.41 -25.43 -9.89
N SER A 69 0.92 -26.60 -10.29
CA SER A 69 1.36 -27.89 -9.78
C SER A 69 2.19 -28.62 -10.83
N GLY A 70 2.93 -29.62 -10.37
CA GLY A 70 3.72 -30.52 -11.19
C GLY A 70 4.25 -31.67 -10.33
N ALA A 71 5.29 -32.35 -10.83
CA ALA A 71 5.96 -33.44 -10.14
C ALA A 71 6.50 -33.03 -8.74
N PRO A 72 6.81 -33.99 -7.84
CA PRO A 72 7.50 -33.69 -6.59
C PRO A 72 8.79 -32.87 -6.83
N GLY A 73 8.97 -31.77 -6.10
CA GLY A 73 10.10 -30.85 -6.31
C GLY A 73 9.89 -29.82 -7.44
N PHE A 74 8.72 -29.80 -8.08
CA PHE A 74 8.38 -28.88 -9.16
C PHE A 74 8.61 -27.40 -8.77
N LYS A 75 9.36 -26.73 -9.65
CA LYS A 75 9.59 -25.29 -9.70
C LYS A 75 9.55 -24.85 -11.17
N LEU A 76 8.91 -23.71 -11.43
CA LEU A 76 8.91 -23.05 -12.72
C LEU A 76 10.30 -22.55 -13.08
N ASP A 77 10.64 -22.61 -14.36
CA ASP A 77 11.81 -21.93 -14.91
C ASP A 77 11.51 -20.43 -15.05
N PRO A 78 12.15 -19.54 -14.27
CA PRO A 78 11.91 -18.11 -14.35
C PRO A 78 12.21 -17.52 -15.74
N ALA A 79 13.09 -18.13 -16.54
CA ALA A 79 13.38 -17.67 -17.89
C ALA A 79 12.20 -17.93 -18.85
N SER A 80 11.43 -19.00 -18.59
CA SER A 80 10.25 -19.36 -19.38
C SER A 80 9.00 -18.53 -19.05
N VAL A 81 8.99 -17.81 -17.92
CA VAL A 81 7.86 -16.97 -17.47
C VAL A 81 8.18 -15.50 -17.75
N ASN A 82 7.71 -15.00 -18.89
CA ASN A 82 8.04 -13.67 -19.39
C ASN A 82 6.88 -13.08 -20.22
N ALA A 83 7.09 -11.91 -20.83
CA ALA A 83 6.05 -11.20 -21.59
C ALA A 83 5.55 -11.95 -22.84
N ALA A 84 6.26 -12.97 -23.32
CA ALA A 84 5.83 -13.81 -24.43
C ALA A 84 5.02 -15.03 -24.00
N SER A 85 5.09 -15.42 -22.72
CA SER A 85 4.43 -16.62 -22.18
C SER A 85 3.34 -16.32 -21.15
N PHE A 86 3.35 -15.14 -20.52
CA PHE A 86 2.28 -14.64 -19.67
C PHE A 86 1.77 -13.31 -20.24
N LEU A 87 0.72 -13.38 -21.04
CA LEU A 87 0.12 -12.23 -21.72
C LEU A 87 -1.16 -11.79 -21.00
N VAL A 88 -1.40 -10.48 -20.98
CA VAL A 88 -2.67 -9.90 -20.52
C VAL A 88 -3.15 -8.94 -21.60
N THR A 89 -4.40 -9.08 -22.05
CA THR A 89 -5.00 -8.22 -23.07
C THR A 89 -6.34 -7.65 -22.60
N GLY A 90 -6.66 -6.42 -23.00
CA GLY A 90 -7.96 -5.78 -22.77
C GLY A 90 -7.91 -4.26 -22.98
N PRO A 91 -9.00 -3.62 -23.46
CA PRO A 91 -10.20 -4.23 -24.03
C PRO A 91 -9.89 -4.98 -25.35
N GLY A 92 -10.51 -6.15 -25.55
CA GLY A 92 -10.26 -7.00 -26.71
C GLY A 92 -8.85 -7.60 -26.73
N VAL A 93 -8.15 -7.46 -27.86
CA VAL A 93 -6.78 -7.99 -28.07
C VAL A 93 -5.68 -6.98 -27.76
N THR A 94 -6.02 -5.82 -27.20
CA THR A 94 -5.05 -4.77 -26.86
C THR A 94 -4.11 -5.25 -25.75
N PRO A 95 -2.78 -5.29 -25.96
CA PRO A 95 -1.85 -5.80 -24.96
C PRO A 95 -1.70 -4.83 -23.77
N VAL A 96 -1.70 -5.38 -22.56
CA VAL A 96 -1.35 -4.66 -21.33
C VAL A 96 0.14 -4.79 -21.10
N VAL A 97 0.83 -3.67 -20.88
CA VAL A 97 2.25 -3.66 -20.56
C VAL A 97 2.44 -4.02 -19.10
N ALA A 98 3.34 -4.96 -18.80
CA ALA A 98 3.73 -5.31 -17.44
C ALA A 98 4.82 -4.37 -16.91
N SER A 99 4.74 -3.98 -15.64
CA SER A 99 5.90 -3.43 -14.91
C SER A 99 6.87 -4.53 -14.48
N SER A 100 6.35 -5.73 -14.18
CA SER A 100 7.16 -6.90 -13.84
C SER A 100 6.41 -8.20 -14.11
N ILE A 101 7.14 -9.22 -14.54
CA ILE A 101 6.67 -10.61 -14.61
C ILE A 101 7.69 -11.46 -13.85
N THR A 102 7.26 -12.15 -12.80
CA THR A 102 8.17 -12.87 -11.89
C THR A 102 7.61 -14.22 -11.47
N VAL A 103 8.51 -15.09 -11.00
CA VAL A 103 8.19 -16.33 -10.30
C VAL A 103 8.53 -16.13 -8.82
N ASP A 104 7.63 -16.58 -7.92
CA ASP A 104 7.87 -16.57 -6.48
C ASP A 104 9.14 -17.35 -6.10
N LEU A 105 10.05 -16.73 -5.35
CA LEU A 105 11.31 -17.35 -4.94
C LEU A 105 11.13 -18.40 -3.82
N ALA A 106 10.11 -18.27 -2.98
CA ALA A 106 9.91 -19.16 -1.84
C ALA A 106 9.48 -20.56 -2.29
N THR A 107 8.44 -20.63 -3.12
CA THR A 107 7.89 -21.89 -3.61
C THR A 107 8.40 -22.24 -5.00
N GLY A 108 8.66 -21.25 -5.86
CA GLY A 108 8.95 -21.46 -7.28
C GLY A 108 7.73 -21.85 -8.11
N ARG A 109 6.51 -21.67 -7.59
CA ARG A 109 5.28 -22.22 -8.20
C ARG A 109 4.25 -21.18 -8.63
N ILE A 110 4.46 -19.92 -8.28
CA ILE A 110 3.51 -18.84 -8.54
C ILE A 110 4.14 -17.90 -9.55
N ALA A 111 3.52 -17.75 -10.72
CA ALA A 111 3.85 -16.70 -11.68
C ALA A 111 2.99 -15.46 -11.39
N THR A 112 3.59 -14.28 -11.40
CA THR A 112 2.91 -13.00 -11.13
C THR A 112 3.16 -12.02 -12.27
N PHE A 113 2.09 -11.48 -12.83
CA PHE A 113 2.08 -10.38 -13.78
C PHE A 113 1.58 -9.12 -13.07
N LYS A 114 2.40 -8.07 -13.05
CA LYS A 114 2.01 -6.76 -12.50
C LYS A 114 1.82 -5.76 -13.64
N PRO A 115 0.63 -5.18 -13.84
CA PRO A 115 0.44 -4.13 -14.84
C PRO A 115 1.37 -2.93 -14.61
N ALA A 116 1.81 -2.27 -15.69
CA ALA A 116 2.60 -1.03 -15.63
C ALA A 116 1.72 0.20 -15.36
N ALA A 117 0.47 0.16 -15.82
CA ALA A 117 -0.54 1.17 -15.57
C ALA A 117 -1.79 0.51 -14.98
N ALA A 118 -2.60 1.28 -14.24
CA ALA A 118 -3.88 0.81 -13.73
C ALA A 118 -4.81 0.42 -14.89
N LEU A 119 -5.47 -0.72 -14.75
CA LEU A 119 -6.42 -1.24 -15.72
C LEU A 119 -7.69 -0.35 -15.73
N THR A 120 -8.30 -0.16 -16.89
CA THR A 120 -9.47 0.70 -17.04
C THR A 120 -10.67 0.08 -16.31
N PRO A 121 -11.38 0.80 -15.43
CA PRO A 121 -12.59 0.29 -14.76
C PRO A 121 -13.70 -0.14 -15.74
N GLY A 122 -14.43 -1.21 -15.40
CA GLY A 122 -15.54 -1.72 -16.20
C GLY A 122 -15.10 -2.48 -17.47
N VAL A 123 -13.79 -2.71 -17.65
CA VAL A 123 -13.24 -3.41 -18.81
C VAL A 123 -12.93 -4.85 -18.46
N SER A 124 -13.22 -5.76 -19.39
CA SER A 124 -12.82 -7.15 -19.30
C SER A 124 -11.41 -7.34 -19.86
N TYR A 125 -10.56 -7.98 -19.05
CA TYR A 125 -9.20 -8.36 -19.40
C TYR A 125 -9.09 -9.89 -19.46
N THR A 126 -8.26 -10.38 -20.38
CA THR A 126 -7.96 -11.81 -20.55
C THR A 126 -6.47 -12.06 -20.30
N ALA A 127 -6.17 -12.92 -19.33
CA ALA A 127 -4.83 -13.42 -19.10
C ALA A 127 -4.65 -14.74 -19.86
N THR A 128 -3.54 -14.88 -20.59
CA THR A 128 -3.18 -16.08 -21.36
C THR A 128 -1.80 -16.56 -20.95
N LEU A 129 -1.75 -17.78 -20.44
CA LEU A 129 -0.53 -18.51 -20.10
C LEU A 129 -0.23 -19.47 -21.26
N LYS A 130 0.91 -19.28 -21.94
CA LYS A 130 1.26 -20.07 -23.13
C LYS A 130 1.78 -21.45 -22.74
N GLY A 131 1.25 -22.48 -23.39
CA GLY A 131 1.78 -23.84 -23.37
C GLY A 131 2.67 -24.13 -24.58
N GLY A 132 3.10 -25.38 -24.70
CA GLY A 132 3.94 -25.85 -25.80
C GLY A 132 5.42 -25.48 -25.65
N SER A 133 6.21 -25.79 -26.68
CA SER A 133 7.68 -25.70 -26.64
C SER A 133 8.24 -24.29 -26.41
N ALA A 134 7.46 -23.24 -26.66
CA ALA A 134 7.79 -21.84 -26.41
C ALA A 134 7.07 -21.24 -25.18
N GLY A 135 6.27 -22.04 -24.48
CA GLY A 135 5.47 -21.62 -23.33
C GLY A 135 6.18 -21.73 -21.99
N ILE A 136 5.38 -21.72 -20.92
CA ILE A 136 5.84 -21.87 -19.53
C ILE A 136 6.37 -23.29 -19.28
N LYS A 137 7.53 -23.40 -18.64
CA LYS A 137 8.25 -24.65 -18.38
C LYS A 137 8.64 -24.79 -16.91
N ASP A 138 8.94 -26.02 -16.51
CA ASP A 138 9.62 -26.30 -15.25
C ASP A 138 11.16 -26.27 -15.39
N LEU A 139 11.85 -26.35 -14.26
CA LEU A 139 13.31 -26.47 -14.17
C LEU A 139 13.83 -27.91 -14.34
N ALA A 140 13.01 -28.86 -14.78
CA ALA A 140 13.47 -30.24 -14.97
C ALA A 140 14.48 -30.33 -16.13
N THR A 141 15.26 -31.42 -16.17
CA THR A 141 16.21 -31.68 -17.25
C THR A 141 15.96 -33.08 -17.82
N PRO A 142 15.35 -33.23 -19.01
CA PRO A 142 14.83 -32.17 -19.90
C PRO A 142 13.61 -31.43 -19.31
N ALA A 143 13.44 -30.15 -19.67
CA ALA A 143 12.36 -29.31 -19.17
C ALA A 143 10.99 -29.74 -19.71
N ASN A 144 9.99 -29.80 -18.84
CA ASN A 144 8.61 -30.10 -19.19
C ASN A 144 7.85 -28.79 -19.42
N ALA A 145 7.24 -28.64 -20.59
CA ALA A 145 6.40 -27.49 -20.91
C ALA A 145 4.94 -27.75 -20.53
N MET A 146 4.21 -26.69 -20.15
CA MET A 146 2.76 -26.74 -19.99
C MET A 146 2.12 -27.23 -21.30
N ALA A 147 1.18 -28.18 -21.23
CA ALA A 147 0.74 -28.93 -22.41
C ALA A 147 -0.01 -28.08 -23.45
N ALA A 148 -0.86 -27.15 -22.98
CA ALA A 148 -1.67 -26.28 -23.82
C ALA A 148 -1.78 -24.89 -23.20
N ASP A 149 -2.19 -23.90 -23.99
CA ASP A 149 -2.47 -22.56 -23.47
C ASP A 149 -3.61 -22.60 -22.45
N TYR A 150 -3.51 -21.77 -21.42
CA TYR A 150 -4.55 -21.59 -20.43
C TYR A 150 -4.95 -20.12 -20.37
N SER A 151 -6.24 -19.84 -20.60
CA SER A 151 -6.77 -18.48 -20.59
C SER A 151 -7.91 -18.32 -19.59
N PHE A 152 -7.91 -17.20 -18.86
CA PHE A 152 -9.02 -16.80 -18.00
C PHE A 152 -9.26 -15.30 -18.12
N SER A 153 -10.50 -14.87 -17.91
CA SER A 153 -10.88 -13.47 -17.96
C SER A 153 -11.34 -12.96 -16.60
N PHE A 154 -11.28 -11.65 -16.41
CA PHE A 154 -11.82 -10.94 -15.26
C PHE A 154 -12.24 -9.53 -15.67
N THR A 155 -13.12 -8.91 -14.88
CA THR A 155 -13.63 -7.56 -15.14
C THR A 155 -13.24 -6.63 -14.00
N THR A 156 -12.64 -5.50 -14.34
CA THR A 156 -12.23 -4.49 -13.37
C THR A 156 -13.44 -3.70 -12.85
N GLY A 157 -13.41 -3.37 -11.56
CA GLY A 157 -14.37 -2.51 -10.91
C GLY A 157 -13.92 -1.04 -10.88
N PRO A 158 -14.79 -0.14 -10.42
CA PRO A 158 -14.40 1.22 -10.09
C PRO A 158 -13.30 1.24 -9.00
N ASN A 159 -12.50 2.29 -8.98
CA ASN A 159 -11.52 2.54 -7.90
C ASN A 159 -12.28 2.88 -6.60
N THR A 160 -12.74 1.86 -5.89
CA THR A 160 -13.41 2.03 -4.59
C THR A 160 -12.38 2.23 -3.47
N PRO A 161 -12.76 2.81 -2.32
CA PRO A 161 -11.91 2.85 -1.13
C PRO A 161 -11.37 1.48 -0.70
N ALA A 162 -12.14 0.40 -0.87
CA ALA A 162 -11.67 -0.97 -0.64
C ALA A 162 -10.54 -1.38 -1.60
N CYS A 163 -10.60 -0.92 -2.86
CA CYS A 163 -9.53 -1.13 -3.82
C CYS A 163 -8.27 -0.31 -3.53
N LEU A 164 -8.43 0.91 -3.02
CA LEU A 164 -7.31 1.74 -2.54
C LEU A 164 -6.66 1.07 -1.32
N GLN A 165 -7.45 0.60 -0.35
CA GLN A 165 -6.95 -0.14 0.81
C GLN A 165 -6.26 -1.46 0.40
N GLN A 166 -6.78 -2.18 -0.60
CA GLN A 166 -6.16 -3.41 -1.09
C GLN A 166 -4.83 -3.12 -1.81
N ALA A 167 -4.74 -2.04 -2.59
CA ALA A 167 -3.48 -1.60 -3.19
C ALA A 167 -2.44 -1.23 -2.12
N ILE A 168 -2.89 -0.58 -1.04
CA ILE A 168 -2.09 -0.25 0.15
C ILE A 168 -1.62 -1.50 0.90
N ASN A 169 -2.48 -2.50 1.10
CA ASN A 169 -2.11 -3.75 1.77
C ASN A 169 -1.17 -4.61 0.91
N SER A 170 -1.32 -4.57 -0.42
CA SER A 170 -0.50 -5.35 -1.36
C SER A 170 0.91 -4.77 -1.54
N SER A 171 1.11 -3.46 -1.35
CA SER A 171 2.44 -2.85 -1.32
C SER A 171 3.22 -3.18 -0.05
N GLN A 172 2.55 -3.53 1.06
CA GLN A 172 3.19 -4.01 2.29
C GLN A 172 3.72 -5.45 2.19
N ALA A 173 3.13 -6.30 1.35
CA ALA A 173 3.54 -7.70 1.21
C ALA A 173 4.93 -7.89 0.57
N VAL A 174 5.47 -6.86 -0.11
CA VAL A 174 6.81 -6.89 -0.73
C VAL A 174 7.90 -6.38 0.23
N GLY A 175 7.53 -5.78 1.37
CA GLY A 175 8.45 -5.23 2.37
C GLY A 175 8.65 -6.10 3.62
N GLY A 176 8.04 -7.29 3.68
CA GLY A 176 8.24 -8.22 4.79
C GLY A 176 9.68 -8.72 4.86
N ALA A 177 10.52 -8.04 5.62
CA ALA A 177 11.82 -8.58 6.00
C ALA A 177 11.62 -9.93 6.73
N PRO A 178 12.49 -10.93 6.51
CA PRO A 178 12.43 -12.20 7.24
C PRO A 178 12.37 -11.92 8.74
N GLY A 179 11.35 -12.45 9.40
CA GLY A 179 11.13 -12.24 10.83
C GLY A 179 12.38 -12.59 11.62
N ALA A 180 12.80 -11.68 12.51
CA ALA A 180 13.74 -12.02 13.56
C ALA A 180 13.11 -13.15 14.40
N PRO A 181 13.82 -14.26 14.67
CA PRO A 181 13.26 -15.33 15.49
C PRO A 181 13.19 -14.84 16.94
N GLY A 182 11.99 -14.79 17.53
CA GLY A 182 11.88 -14.72 19.01
C GLY A 182 10.81 -13.84 19.66
N ALA A 183 9.74 -13.40 18.98
CA ALA A 183 8.61 -12.76 19.68
C ALA A 183 7.41 -13.72 19.77
N PRO A 184 7.01 -14.20 20.95
CA PRO A 184 5.79 -14.99 21.10
C PRO A 184 4.55 -14.08 21.08
N GLY A 185 3.62 -14.39 20.17
CA GLY A 185 2.21 -14.01 20.28
C GLY A 185 1.84 -12.61 19.79
N ALA A 186 1.92 -12.36 18.47
CA ALA A 186 1.07 -11.32 17.87
C ALA A 186 -0.31 -11.92 17.58
N GLY A 187 -1.33 -11.48 18.33
CA GLY A 187 -2.73 -11.74 18.00
C GLY A 187 -3.12 -11.15 16.65
N PRO A 188 -4.35 -11.39 16.14
CA PRO A 188 -4.75 -10.97 14.80
C PRO A 188 -4.61 -9.45 14.66
N ALA A 189 -3.64 -9.00 13.85
CA ALA A 189 -3.40 -7.59 13.61
C ALA A 189 -4.61 -6.98 12.89
N GLY A 190 -5.11 -5.86 13.41
CA GLY A 190 -6.05 -5.00 12.68
C GLY A 190 -5.44 -4.51 11.36
N PRO A 191 -6.23 -3.86 10.47
CA PRO A 191 -5.71 -3.39 9.19
C PRO A 191 -4.48 -2.50 9.41
N ALA A 192 -3.33 -2.94 8.90
CA ALA A 192 -2.05 -2.28 9.11
C ALA A 192 -2.01 -0.89 8.45
N SER A 193 -1.62 0.15 9.19
CA SER A 193 -1.45 1.52 8.68
C SER A 193 -0.49 1.55 7.48
N ILE A 194 -0.80 2.33 6.43
CA ILE A 194 0.08 2.55 5.27
C ILE A 194 1.47 3.07 5.68
N LEU A 195 1.55 3.73 6.83
CA LEU A 195 2.77 4.32 7.35
C LEU A 195 3.73 3.30 7.98
N GLY A 196 3.31 2.03 8.15
CA GLY A 196 4.15 0.99 8.73
C GLY A 196 4.76 1.41 10.08
N SER A 197 6.07 1.25 10.23
CA SER A 197 6.84 1.67 11.41
C SER A 197 6.94 3.18 11.60
N ALA A 198 6.51 4.01 10.63
CA ALA A 198 6.39 5.46 10.79
C ALA A 198 5.11 5.87 11.54
N ALA A 199 4.16 4.96 11.75
CA ALA A 199 2.89 5.28 12.42
C ALA A 199 3.00 5.91 13.83
N PRO A 200 3.93 5.55 14.73
CA PRO A 200 4.03 6.22 16.04
C PRO A 200 4.69 7.60 15.97
N PHE A 201 5.30 7.99 14.84
CA PHE A 201 6.06 9.22 14.74
C PHE A 201 5.17 10.43 14.46
N GLY A 202 5.27 11.45 15.31
CA GLY A 202 4.72 12.77 15.06
C GLY A 202 5.53 13.56 14.04
N THR A 203 6.85 13.37 14.04
CA THR A 203 7.72 13.94 13.00
C THR A 203 8.89 13.03 12.62
N ILE A 204 9.25 13.06 11.33
CA ILE A 204 10.51 12.53 10.82
C ILE A 204 11.26 13.65 10.08
N GLY A 205 12.48 13.95 10.50
CA GLY A 205 13.35 15.00 9.93
C GLY A 205 14.35 14.50 8.88
N GLY A 206 13.95 13.54 8.04
CA GLY A 206 14.75 13.02 6.93
C GLY A 206 16.21 12.70 7.30
N SER A 207 17.15 13.17 6.47
CA SER A 207 18.60 13.09 6.70
C SER A 207 19.22 14.40 7.19
N ALA A 208 18.44 15.48 7.30
CA ALA A 208 18.95 16.80 7.68
C ALA A 208 18.73 17.13 9.17
N GLY A 209 17.90 16.36 9.88
CA GLY A 209 17.61 16.57 11.29
C GLY A 209 16.31 17.34 11.53
N MET A 210 16.18 17.95 12.70
CA MET A 210 14.95 18.62 13.14
C MET A 210 15.30 19.83 13.99
N THR A 211 14.51 20.89 13.83
CA THR A 211 14.75 22.15 14.54
C THR A 211 13.46 22.60 15.22
N ASN A 212 13.49 22.79 16.53
CA ASN A 212 12.49 23.57 17.23
C ASN A 212 13.07 24.91 17.67
N GLN A 213 12.29 25.97 17.48
CA GLN A 213 12.60 27.34 17.88
C GLN A 213 11.52 27.92 18.80
N GLY A 214 10.58 27.10 19.27
CA GLY A 214 9.52 27.50 20.20
C GLY A 214 9.72 26.94 21.61
N VAL A 215 9.04 27.54 22.58
CA VAL A 215 8.99 27.07 23.99
C VAL A 215 7.67 26.39 24.33
N LEU A 216 6.70 26.43 23.42
CA LEU A 216 5.38 25.81 23.56
C LEU A 216 5.19 24.61 22.62
N THR A 217 6.28 24.14 22.00
CA THR A 217 6.22 22.99 21.11
C THR A 217 6.03 21.72 21.94
N VAL A 218 5.03 20.93 21.58
CA VAL A 218 4.73 19.64 22.21
C VAL A 218 4.43 18.61 21.14
N ILE A 219 5.11 17.48 21.16
CA ILE A 219 4.90 16.37 20.25
C ILE A 219 4.39 15.18 21.05
N ASN A 220 3.10 14.90 20.91
CA ASN A 220 2.41 13.76 21.51
C ASN A 220 2.64 12.52 20.64
N GLY A 221 3.86 12.00 20.66
CA GLY A 221 4.32 10.87 19.86
C GLY A 221 5.84 10.79 19.79
N ASP A 222 6.35 9.87 18.97
CA ASP A 222 7.79 9.71 18.75
C ASP A 222 8.31 10.71 17.71
N ILE A 223 9.61 11.01 17.75
CA ILE A 223 10.29 11.75 16.66
C ILE A 223 11.52 11.01 16.17
N GLY A 224 11.86 11.19 14.89
CA GLY A 224 12.95 10.45 14.28
C GLY A 224 13.73 11.23 13.23
N THR A 225 15.02 10.91 13.09
CA THR A 225 15.82 11.33 11.93
C THR A 225 16.93 10.33 11.67
N THR A 226 17.34 10.23 10.41
CA THR A 226 18.55 9.50 10.01
C THR A 226 19.82 10.34 10.18
N ALA A 227 19.71 11.57 10.68
CA ALA A 227 20.84 12.41 11.05
C ALA A 227 21.37 12.08 12.46
N VAL A 228 22.59 12.53 12.73
CA VAL A 228 23.21 12.46 14.07
C VAL A 228 22.46 13.33 15.08
N SER A 229 22.50 12.99 16.37
CA SER A 229 21.79 13.73 17.43
C SER A 229 22.06 15.23 17.43
N THR A 230 23.27 15.67 17.07
CA THR A 230 23.62 17.10 17.00
C THR A 230 22.92 17.88 15.88
N LYS A 231 22.16 17.20 15.00
CA LYS A 231 21.27 17.81 14.00
C LYS A 231 19.82 17.89 14.46
N VAL A 232 19.52 17.42 15.66
CA VAL A 232 18.27 17.70 16.35
C VAL A 232 18.54 18.81 17.35
N THR A 233 17.75 19.89 17.29
CA THR A 233 17.95 21.07 18.14
C THR A 233 16.63 21.57 18.71
N GLY A 234 16.63 22.00 19.97
CA GLY A 234 15.48 22.57 20.67
C GLY A 234 14.47 21.54 21.17
N PHE A 235 14.85 20.28 21.37
CA PHE A 235 13.95 19.24 21.87
C PHE A 235 14.48 18.54 23.11
N HIS A 236 13.58 17.99 23.90
CA HIS A 236 13.87 17.02 24.95
C HIS A 236 12.72 16.02 25.03
N ASP A 237 13.00 14.84 25.57
CA ASP A 237 11.95 13.90 25.97
C ASP A 237 11.85 13.81 27.50
N SER A 238 11.04 12.86 27.97
CA SER A 238 10.82 12.63 29.40
C SER A 238 12.01 11.98 30.13
N GLY A 239 13.07 11.59 29.40
CA GLY A 239 14.29 11.03 29.94
C GLY A 239 15.09 12.05 30.75
N PRO A 240 15.68 11.67 31.90
CA PRO A 240 16.39 12.60 32.75
C PRO A 240 17.67 13.12 32.07
N GLY A 241 17.66 14.39 31.66
CA GLY A 241 18.82 15.05 31.03
C GLY A 241 18.97 14.78 29.53
N CYS A 242 17.92 14.25 28.87
CA CYS A 242 17.91 13.95 27.44
C CYS A 242 17.47 15.17 26.65
N THR A 243 18.41 16.11 26.48
CA THR A 243 18.19 17.37 25.77
C THR A 243 19.01 17.44 24.50
N TYR A 244 18.40 17.93 23.44
CA TYR A 244 18.96 18.07 22.11
C TYR A 244 19.17 19.57 21.81
N THR A 245 20.29 20.12 22.25
CA THR A 245 20.70 21.53 22.01
C THR A 245 19.58 22.54 22.37
N GLU A 246 19.14 22.51 23.62
CA GLU A 246 18.12 23.42 24.14
C GLU A 246 18.73 24.62 24.87
N VAL A 247 18.07 25.75 24.77
CA VAL A 247 18.32 26.95 25.57
C VAL A 247 17.03 27.30 26.31
N LEU A 248 17.14 27.33 27.64
CA LEU A 248 16.03 27.64 28.54
C LEU A 248 15.38 28.98 28.14
N GLY A 249 14.07 28.95 27.87
CA GLY A 249 13.29 30.13 27.49
C GLY A 249 13.39 30.54 26.02
N ALA A 250 14.13 29.80 25.17
CA ALA A 250 14.23 30.08 23.74
C ALA A 250 13.71 28.92 22.86
N ASN A 251 14.16 27.69 23.10
CA ASN A 251 13.80 26.52 22.30
C ASN A 251 13.70 25.27 23.17
N MET A 252 12.49 25.01 23.68
CA MET A 252 12.19 23.90 24.57
C MET A 252 10.98 23.13 24.06
N GLY A 253 11.24 22.12 23.24
CA GLY A 253 10.21 21.31 22.60
C GLY A 253 10.06 19.99 23.33
N LEU A 254 8.92 19.76 23.97
CA LEU A 254 8.66 18.50 24.66
C LEU A 254 8.24 17.41 23.66
N VAL A 255 8.90 16.26 23.73
CA VAL A 255 8.48 15.02 23.07
C VAL A 255 7.96 14.07 24.14
N THR A 256 6.69 13.68 24.07
CA THR A 256 6.11 12.76 25.07
C THR A 256 6.45 11.30 24.78
N GLY A 257 6.85 10.99 23.53
CA GLY A 257 7.41 9.71 23.13
C GLY A 257 8.93 9.68 23.29
N LYS A 258 9.61 9.00 22.37
CA LYS A 258 11.08 8.90 22.32
C LYS A 258 11.66 9.64 21.12
N ILE A 259 12.93 10.02 21.24
CA ILE A 259 13.71 10.65 20.17
C ILE A 259 14.68 9.62 19.57
N TYR A 260 14.54 9.34 18.27
CA TYR A 260 15.35 8.36 17.55
C TYR A 260 16.30 9.03 16.55
N THR A 261 17.60 8.95 16.82
CA THR A 261 18.65 9.59 16.02
C THR A 261 19.82 8.63 15.75
N ALA A 262 20.70 9.03 14.83
CA ALA A 262 22.02 8.42 14.72
C ALA A 262 22.96 8.88 15.84
N ALA A 263 23.99 8.06 16.08
CA ALA A 263 25.05 8.38 17.03
C ALA A 263 25.74 9.71 16.73
N PRO A 264 26.29 10.38 17.76
CA PRO A 264 26.39 9.96 19.17
C PRO A 264 25.13 10.27 20.01
N PRO A 265 25.07 9.80 21.28
CA PRO A 265 24.09 10.26 22.26
C PRO A 265 24.03 11.79 22.38
N PRO A 266 22.84 12.38 22.64
CA PRO A 266 22.69 13.83 22.72
C PRO A 266 23.43 14.44 23.92
N THR A 267 23.45 13.72 25.04
CA THR A 267 24.15 14.09 26.26
C THR A 267 24.76 12.84 26.89
N VAL A 268 25.71 13.03 27.81
CA VAL A 268 26.27 11.93 28.60
C VAL A 268 25.25 11.27 29.54
N ALA A 269 24.15 11.95 29.85
CA ALA A 269 23.08 11.44 30.70
C ALA A 269 22.17 10.44 29.98
N CYS A 270 22.23 10.37 28.63
CA CYS A 270 21.30 9.62 27.80
C CYS A 270 21.99 8.63 26.87
N PRO A 271 22.78 7.67 27.40
CA PRO A 271 23.58 6.75 26.60
C PRO A 271 22.73 5.78 25.75
N SER A 272 21.44 5.65 26.05
CA SER A 272 20.49 4.82 25.29
C SER A 272 19.93 5.50 24.04
N GLU A 273 20.12 6.81 23.90
CA GLU A 273 19.73 7.59 22.72
C GLU A 273 20.92 7.89 21.83
N GLY A 274 20.69 8.25 20.56
CA GLY A 274 21.78 8.44 19.60
C GLY A 274 22.69 7.21 19.51
N THR A 275 22.09 6.04 19.29
CA THR A 275 22.80 4.76 19.14
C THR A 275 22.55 4.16 17.77
N ALA A 276 23.26 3.07 17.43
CA ALA A 276 22.97 2.31 16.22
C ALA A 276 21.53 1.75 16.23
N VAL A 277 20.99 1.37 17.40
CA VAL A 277 19.62 0.83 17.52
C VAL A 277 18.59 1.91 17.22
N THR A 278 18.75 3.11 17.78
CA THR A 278 17.83 4.22 17.51
C THR A 278 17.93 4.67 16.05
N PHE A 279 19.12 4.62 15.46
CA PHE A 279 19.32 4.88 14.03
C PHE A 279 18.57 3.88 13.15
N ASP A 280 18.64 2.59 13.45
CA ASP A 280 17.96 1.54 12.67
C ASP A 280 16.43 1.68 12.77
N ILE A 281 15.91 2.10 13.92
CA ILE A 281 14.48 2.41 14.09
C ILE A 281 14.08 3.60 13.20
N ALA A 282 14.81 4.72 13.27
CA ALA A 282 14.52 5.90 12.46
C ALA A 282 14.67 5.63 10.95
N THR A 283 15.65 4.79 10.56
CA THR A 283 15.88 4.39 9.18
C THR A 283 14.72 3.57 8.63
N ARG A 284 14.21 2.60 9.40
CA ARG A 284 13.02 1.81 9.02
C ARG A 284 11.77 2.68 8.91
N ALA A 285 11.54 3.56 9.89
CA ALA A 285 10.40 4.48 9.86
C ALA A 285 10.46 5.40 8.62
N ARG A 286 11.63 5.95 8.28
CA ARG A 286 11.80 6.76 7.07
C ARG A 286 11.58 5.94 5.79
N ALA A 287 12.03 4.69 5.75
CA ALA A 287 11.82 3.81 4.60
C ALA A 287 10.34 3.49 4.39
N ASP A 288 9.60 3.21 5.46
CA ASP A 288 8.15 2.98 5.39
C ASP A 288 7.39 4.26 5.02
N ALA A 289 7.80 5.43 5.52
CA ALA A 289 7.26 6.71 5.07
C ALA A 289 7.52 6.96 3.58
N LEU A 290 8.70 6.59 3.06
CA LEU A 290 9.01 6.66 1.63
C LEU A 290 8.13 5.69 0.81
N ALA A 291 7.92 4.47 1.31
CA ALA A 291 7.03 3.51 0.68
C ALA A 291 5.59 4.02 0.62
N ALA A 292 5.09 4.60 1.72
CA ALA A 292 3.79 5.25 1.79
C ALA A 292 3.69 6.42 0.81
N PHE A 293 4.70 7.30 0.76
CA PHE A 293 4.75 8.42 -0.18
C PHE A 293 4.62 7.95 -1.64
N ASN A 294 5.40 6.94 -2.02
CA ASN A 294 5.35 6.38 -3.38
C ASN A 294 4.02 5.71 -3.68
N ALA A 295 3.44 4.99 -2.70
CA ALA A 295 2.14 4.36 -2.85
C ALA A 295 1.02 5.40 -3.04
N LEU A 296 1.04 6.48 -2.25
CA LEU A 296 0.08 7.58 -2.36
C LEU A 296 0.22 8.32 -3.69
N ALA A 297 1.45 8.56 -4.16
CA ALA A 297 1.71 9.19 -5.46
C ALA A 297 1.26 8.32 -6.64
N ALA A 298 1.27 6.99 -6.49
CA ALA A 298 0.87 6.04 -7.52
C ALA A 298 -0.64 5.78 -7.60
N LEU A 299 -1.44 6.35 -6.69
CA LEU A 299 -2.89 6.20 -6.75
C LEU A 299 -3.44 6.82 -8.05
N PRO A 300 -4.36 6.13 -8.77
CA PRO A 300 -4.79 6.54 -10.10
C PRO A 300 -5.32 7.98 -10.17
N GLU A 301 -4.93 8.69 -11.24
CA GLU A 301 -5.24 10.11 -11.47
C GLU A 301 -6.71 10.39 -11.85
N GLY A 302 -7.65 9.47 -11.56
CA GLY A 302 -9.10 9.70 -11.70
C GLY A 302 -9.69 10.54 -10.56
N GLY A 303 -8.84 11.29 -9.85
CA GLY A 303 -9.18 12.05 -8.67
C GLY A 303 -10.22 13.14 -8.92
N VAL A 304 -10.98 13.48 -7.89
CA VAL A 304 -11.99 14.53 -7.95
C VAL A 304 -11.29 15.85 -8.31
N PRO A 305 -11.72 16.56 -9.37
CA PRO A 305 -11.13 17.85 -9.73
C PRO A 305 -11.19 18.81 -8.54
N ALA A 306 -10.04 19.41 -8.20
CA ALA A 306 -9.96 20.45 -7.17
C ALA A 306 -9.18 21.66 -7.68
N PRO A 307 -9.55 22.88 -7.26
CA PRO A 307 -8.75 24.07 -7.52
C PRO A 307 -7.41 24.01 -6.79
N ALA A 308 -6.41 24.76 -7.27
CA ALA A 308 -5.13 24.88 -6.59
C ALA A 308 -5.27 25.48 -5.16
N ASN A 309 -6.21 26.42 -4.97
CA ASN A 309 -6.57 26.92 -3.64
C ASN A 309 -7.81 26.18 -3.09
N LEU A 310 -7.61 25.44 -2.03
CA LEU A 310 -8.62 24.64 -1.32
C LEU A 310 -9.33 25.43 -0.21
N GLY A 311 -8.97 26.70 0.01
CA GLY A 311 -9.63 27.54 1.00
C GLY A 311 -11.12 27.70 0.72
N SER A 312 -11.92 27.68 1.79
CA SER A 312 -13.39 27.73 1.76
C SER A 312 -14.06 26.60 0.95
N LYS A 313 -13.37 25.46 0.77
CA LYS A 313 -13.95 24.28 0.12
C LYS A 313 -14.42 23.27 1.15
N THR A 314 -15.47 22.54 0.78
CA THR A 314 -15.87 21.30 1.44
C THR A 314 -15.63 20.17 0.45
N LEU A 315 -14.76 19.24 0.80
CA LEU A 315 -14.37 18.12 -0.05
C LEU A 315 -14.90 16.81 0.52
N ALA A 316 -15.44 15.96 -0.35
CA ALA A 316 -15.83 14.58 -0.03
C ALA A 316 -14.59 13.66 -0.01
N PRO A 317 -14.71 12.39 0.39
CA PRO A 317 -13.58 11.46 0.39
C PRO A 317 -13.09 11.21 -1.04
N GLY A 318 -11.77 11.12 -1.24
CA GLY A 318 -11.21 10.92 -2.57
C GLY A 318 -9.71 11.21 -2.69
N VAL A 319 -9.19 10.99 -3.90
CA VAL A 319 -7.84 11.38 -4.31
C VAL A 319 -7.94 12.69 -5.08
N TYR A 320 -7.08 13.67 -4.75
CA TYR A 320 -7.08 15.03 -5.28
C TYR A 320 -5.69 15.34 -5.81
N LYS A 321 -5.58 15.68 -7.10
CA LYS A 321 -4.32 16.07 -7.71
C LYS A 321 -4.25 17.58 -7.90
N ALA A 322 -3.15 18.18 -7.47
CA ALA A 322 -2.94 19.61 -7.55
C ALA A 322 -2.82 20.09 -9.01
N PRO A 323 -3.68 21.02 -9.47
CA PRO A 323 -3.45 21.71 -10.73
C PRO A 323 -2.12 22.47 -10.69
N GLY A 324 -1.25 22.25 -11.68
CA GLY A 324 0.08 22.88 -11.70
C GLY A 324 1.06 22.39 -10.63
N GLY A 325 0.69 21.34 -9.86
CA GLY A 325 1.60 20.68 -8.93
C GLY A 325 1.64 21.24 -7.51
N THR A 326 0.87 22.27 -7.18
CA THR A 326 0.84 22.88 -5.83
C THR A 326 -0.59 22.99 -5.30
N PHE A 327 -0.77 22.68 -4.01
CA PHE A 327 -1.99 23.05 -3.29
C PHE A 327 -1.71 24.17 -2.29
N MET A 328 -2.71 25.03 -2.11
CA MET A 328 -2.72 26.04 -1.07
C MET A 328 -4.05 26.05 -0.33
N ILE A 329 -4.04 26.46 0.93
CA ILE A 329 -5.24 26.74 1.73
C ILE A 329 -5.10 28.18 2.18
N LEU A 330 -5.78 29.10 1.48
CA LEU A 330 -5.70 30.54 1.69
C LEU A 330 -7.08 31.18 1.61
N GLY A 331 -7.32 32.19 2.45
CA GLY A 331 -8.55 33.00 2.39
C GLY A 331 -9.78 32.37 3.04
N GLY A 332 -9.65 31.18 3.64
CA GLY A 332 -10.68 30.50 4.40
C GLY A 332 -10.36 29.03 4.65
N ASP A 333 -10.98 28.45 5.66
CA ASP A 333 -10.70 27.07 6.10
C ASP A 333 -11.12 26.03 5.04
N LEU A 334 -10.42 24.89 5.04
CA LEU A 334 -10.81 23.71 4.28
C LEU A 334 -11.64 22.78 5.18
N THR A 335 -12.75 22.26 4.66
CA THR A 335 -13.55 21.24 5.32
C THR A 335 -13.46 19.91 4.57
N LEU A 336 -13.20 18.82 5.29
CA LEU A 336 -13.22 17.45 4.78
C LEU A 336 -14.44 16.74 5.37
N ASP A 337 -15.35 16.34 4.50
CA ASP A 337 -16.64 15.73 4.85
C ASP A 337 -16.58 14.22 4.63
N GLY A 338 -16.63 13.44 5.71
CA GLY A 338 -16.61 11.98 5.66
C GLY A 338 -17.91 11.36 5.13
N GLN A 339 -18.96 12.15 4.93
CA GLN A 339 -20.28 11.71 4.45
C GLN A 339 -20.90 10.57 5.26
N GLY A 340 -20.59 10.50 6.56
CA GLY A 340 -21.04 9.46 7.48
C GLY A 340 -20.13 8.22 7.52
N ASP A 341 -19.05 8.17 6.75
CA ASP A 341 -18.10 7.06 6.74
C ASP A 341 -16.87 7.39 7.61
N ALA A 342 -16.72 6.64 8.71
CA ALA A 342 -15.55 6.72 9.58
C ALA A 342 -14.24 6.31 8.87
N ASN A 343 -14.34 5.50 7.82
CA ASN A 343 -13.21 5.02 7.03
C ASN A 343 -12.95 5.89 5.80
N ALA A 344 -13.62 7.04 5.67
CA ALA A 344 -13.39 8.00 4.59
C ALA A 344 -11.91 8.37 4.47
N VAL A 345 -11.36 8.21 3.26
CA VAL A 345 -9.94 8.50 2.94
C VAL A 345 -9.84 9.73 2.06
N PHE A 346 -8.90 10.60 2.39
CA PHE A 346 -8.56 11.80 1.63
C PHE A 346 -7.08 11.77 1.28
N VAL A 347 -6.74 11.82 -0.01
CA VAL A 347 -5.35 11.86 -0.48
C VAL A 347 -5.15 13.09 -1.34
N PHE A 348 -4.21 13.95 -0.97
CA PHE A 348 -3.81 15.11 -1.74
C PHE A 348 -2.43 14.86 -2.36
N GLN A 349 -2.37 14.73 -3.68
CA GLN A 349 -1.17 14.53 -4.46
C GLN A 349 -0.71 15.86 -5.06
N MET A 350 0.53 16.27 -4.79
CA MET A 350 1.12 17.47 -5.37
C MET A 350 2.59 17.25 -5.70
N ALA A 351 3.01 17.70 -6.88
CA ALA A 351 4.38 17.51 -7.38
C ALA A 351 5.38 18.48 -6.75
N ALA A 352 4.91 19.61 -6.22
CA ALA A 352 5.69 20.65 -5.60
C ALA A 352 5.20 20.89 -4.16
N THR A 353 4.68 22.08 -3.87
CA THR A 353 4.52 22.58 -2.51
C THR A 353 3.11 22.44 -1.95
N LEU A 354 3.04 22.40 -0.62
CA LEU A 354 1.82 22.67 0.16
C LEU A 354 2.00 23.99 0.92
N THR A 355 1.05 24.91 0.81
CA THR A 355 1.06 26.16 1.59
C THR A 355 -0.26 26.37 2.32
N VAL A 356 -0.23 26.47 3.65
CA VAL A 356 -1.41 26.72 4.48
C VAL A 356 -1.19 28.04 5.22
N GLY A 357 -2.16 28.95 5.14
CA GLY A 357 -2.00 30.29 5.73
C GLY A 357 -1.22 31.27 4.85
N GLY A 358 -1.66 32.53 4.83
CA GLY A 358 -1.01 33.61 4.08
C GLY A 358 0.19 34.21 4.81
N PRO A 359 1.01 35.05 4.14
CA PRO A 359 2.12 35.74 4.79
C PRO A 359 1.62 36.77 5.83
N GLY A 360 2.32 36.85 6.96
CA GLY A 360 1.99 37.72 8.10
C GLY A 360 0.91 37.15 9.02
N ALA A 361 0.38 37.96 9.95
CA ALA A 361 -0.74 37.58 10.82
C ALA A 361 -2.10 37.45 10.06
N ALA A 362 -2.06 37.39 8.72
CA ALA A 362 -3.24 37.17 7.90
C ALA A 362 -3.74 35.74 8.14
N PHE A 363 -4.88 35.67 8.84
CA PHE A 363 -5.64 34.52 9.33
C PHE A 363 -4.97 33.15 9.12
N PRO A 364 -4.47 32.49 10.19
CA PRO A 364 -4.10 31.09 10.07
C PRO A 364 -5.29 30.30 9.55
N GLN A 365 -4.99 29.30 8.73
CA GLN A 365 -6.02 28.49 8.08
C GLN A 365 -6.09 27.14 8.77
N SER A 366 -7.30 26.60 8.83
CA SER A 366 -7.57 25.32 9.44
C SER A 366 -8.13 24.32 8.45
N VAL A 367 -7.88 23.05 8.72
CA VAL A 367 -8.55 21.91 8.09
C VAL A 367 -9.51 21.32 9.12
N THR A 368 -10.80 21.33 8.82
CA THR A 368 -11.87 20.83 9.69
C THR A 368 -12.38 19.50 9.17
N LEU A 369 -12.59 18.54 10.08
CA LEU A 369 -13.19 17.25 9.76
C LEU A 369 -14.65 17.23 10.21
N ILE A 370 -15.56 16.79 9.35
CA ILE A 370 -16.97 16.61 9.69
C ILE A 370 -17.47 15.21 9.27
N ASN A 371 -18.63 14.82 9.80
CA ASN A 371 -19.39 13.64 9.39
C ASN A 371 -18.55 12.34 9.30
N GLY A 372 -17.77 12.05 10.33
CA GLY A 372 -17.01 10.81 10.44
C GLY A 372 -15.60 10.85 9.84
N ALA A 373 -15.20 11.92 9.15
CA ALA A 373 -13.81 12.04 8.69
C ALA A 373 -12.82 11.98 9.87
N GLN A 374 -11.72 11.23 9.70
CA GLN A 374 -10.70 11.03 10.73
C GLN A 374 -9.31 11.45 10.23
N ALA A 375 -8.54 12.10 11.10
CA ALA A 375 -7.19 12.58 10.78
C ALA A 375 -6.24 11.47 10.29
N LYS A 376 -6.39 10.25 10.82
CA LYS A 376 -5.56 9.10 10.43
C LYS A 376 -5.76 8.65 8.97
N ASN A 377 -6.86 9.07 8.33
CA ASN A 377 -7.20 8.74 6.95
C ASN A 377 -6.98 9.91 5.98
N VAL A 378 -6.36 11.00 6.42
CA VAL A 378 -6.02 12.16 5.59
C VAL A 378 -4.52 12.14 5.30
N PHE A 379 -4.16 12.17 4.02
CA PHE A 379 -2.77 12.09 3.55
C PHE A 379 -2.43 13.22 2.58
N TRP A 380 -1.29 13.87 2.82
CA TRP A 380 -0.74 14.92 1.95
C TRP A 380 0.59 14.43 1.39
N GLN A 381 0.62 14.04 0.13
CA GLN A 381 1.83 13.65 -0.59
C GLN A 381 2.41 14.90 -1.26
N VAL A 382 3.53 15.41 -0.72
CA VAL A 382 4.13 16.70 -1.10
C VAL A 382 5.47 16.47 -1.79
N GLY A 383 5.52 16.73 -3.10
CA GLY A 383 6.69 16.46 -3.93
C GLY A 383 7.93 17.32 -3.63
N SER A 384 7.76 18.46 -2.93
CA SER A 384 8.85 19.23 -2.36
C SER A 384 8.62 19.51 -0.86
N ALA A 385 8.40 20.76 -0.47
CA ALA A 385 8.28 21.20 0.93
C ALA A 385 6.86 21.67 1.27
N ALA A 386 6.51 21.58 2.56
CA ALA A 386 5.26 22.10 3.11
C ALA A 386 5.51 23.29 4.05
N THR A 387 4.72 24.35 3.92
CA THR A 387 4.74 25.50 4.84
C THR A 387 3.38 25.66 5.46
N ILE A 388 3.30 25.51 6.79
CA ILE A 388 2.05 25.47 7.54
C ILE A 388 1.98 26.65 8.50
N ASN A 389 1.01 27.53 8.24
CA ASN A 389 0.65 28.71 9.04
C ASN A 389 1.89 29.47 9.51
N ALA A 390 2.66 30.03 8.58
CA ALA A 390 3.90 30.76 8.86
C ALA A 390 3.73 31.89 9.91
N GLY A 391 2.53 32.48 10.02
CA GLY A 391 2.16 33.47 11.04
C GLY A 391 1.71 32.92 12.41
N GLY A 392 1.77 31.60 12.62
CA GLY A 392 1.28 30.93 13.83
C GLY A 392 -0.25 30.77 13.87
N GLY A 393 -0.74 29.90 14.75
CA GLY A 393 -2.17 29.60 14.89
C GLY A 393 -2.73 28.57 13.89
N GLY A 394 -4.03 28.27 14.01
CA GLY A 394 -4.76 27.36 13.12
C GLY A 394 -4.50 25.88 13.37
N THR A 395 -5.28 25.03 12.71
CA THR A 395 -5.21 23.57 12.87
C THR A 395 -5.02 22.87 11.53
N MET A 396 -3.90 22.18 11.36
CA MET A 396 -3.65 21.26 10.27
C MET A 396 -4.08 19.84 10.66
N VAL A 397 -4.52 19.05 9.68
CA VAL A 397 -5.01 17.68 9.89
C VAL A 397 -4.41 16.74 8.86
N GLY A 398 -4.00 15.55 9.31
CA GLY A 398 -3.54 14.46 8.45
C GLY A 398 -2.05 14.20 8.50
N SER A 399 -1.61 13.18 7.79
CA SER A 399 -0.20 12.83 7.65
C SER A 399 0.38 13.54 6.44
N ILE A 400 1.31 14.46 6.66
CA ILE A 400 2.06 15.16 5.62
C ILE A 400 3.33 14.35 5.34
N LEU A 401 3.49 13.88 4.11
CA LEU A 401 4.70 13.18 3.64
C LEU A 401 5.37 14.08 2.61
N SER A 402 6.48 14.71 2.98
CA SER A 402 7.19 15.68 2.14
C SER A 402 8.57 15.19 1.72
N ARG A 403 9.01 15.56 0.52
CA ARG A 403 10.35 15.22 0.04
C ARG A 403 11.41 16.11 0.66
N ASP A 404 11.15 17.42 0.70
CA ASP A 404 12.15 18.47 0.94
C ASP A 404 11.85 19.28 2.21
N GLY A 405 11.26 18.65 3.23
CA GLY A 405 11.09 19.27 4.54
C GLY A 405 9.70 19.85 4.77
N ALA A 406 9.53 20.43 5.95
CA ALA A 406 8.32 21.13 6.32
C ALA A 406 8.59 22.15 7.42
N ASP A 407 7.95 23.31 7.33
CA ASP A 407 8.06 24.38 8.31
C ASP A 407 6.68 24.70 8.89
N PHE A 408 6.60 24.77 10.22
CA PHE A 408 5.41 25.11 10.97
C PHE A 408 5.66 26.39 11.76
N SER A 409 4.92 27.44 11.41
CA SER A 409 5.12 28.78 11.97
C SER A 409 6.54 29.35 11.72
N THR A 410 6.75 30.58 12.16
CA THR A 410 8.03 31.29 12.06
C THR A 410 8.45 31.78 13.44
N ALA A 411 9.75 31.84 13.71
CA ALA A 411 10.30 32.32 14.98
C ALA A 411 9.70 33.67 15.38
N GLY A 412 9.37 33.83 16.66
CA GLY A 412 8.72 35.02 17.22
C GLY A 412 7.18 34.95 17.28
N ASN A 413 6.54 34.00 16.60
CA ASN A 413 5.09 33.80 16.73
C ASN A 413 4.76 32.99 17.99
N VAL A 414 3.87 33.52 18.84
CA VAL A 414 3.42 32.86 20.07
C VAL A 414 2.14 32.05 19.90
N ALA A 415 1.39 32.27 18.82
CA ALA A 415 0.17 31.54 18.52
C ALA A 415 0.49 30.09 18.12
N ILE A 416 -0.08 29.13 18.85
CA ILE A 416 0.20 27.70 18.65
C ILE A 416 -0.39 27.22 17.32
N VAL A 417 0.44 26.62 16.47
CA VAL A 417 -0.04 25.82 15.32
C VAL A 417 -0.32 24.41 15.82
N THR A 418 -1.51 23.88 15.56
CA THR A 418 -1.85 22.49 15.93
C THR A 418 -1.81 21.60 14.69
N LEU A 419 -1.20 20.42 14.80
CA LEU A 419 -1.27 19.35 13.81
C LEU A 419 -1.91 18.12 14.45
N ASN A 420 -3.13 17.77 14.05
CA ASN A 420 -3.73 16.48 14.36
C ASN A 420 -3.35 15.50 13.26
N GLY A 421 -2.22 14.83 13.43
CA GLY A 421 -1.58 14.12 12.33
C GLY A 421 -0.09 13.89 12.54
N ARG A 422 0.65 13.91 11.42
CA ARG A 422 2.09 13.62 11.36
C ARG A 422 2.76 14.49 10.32
N VAL A 423 4.03 14.81 10.49
CA VAL A 423 4.86 15.48 9.48
C VAL A 423 6.13 14.69 9.22
N LEU A 424 6.17 13.97 8.10
CA LEU A 424 7.19 13.00 7.77
C LEU A 424 7.99 13.50 6.56
N SER A 425 9.09 14.20 6.82
CA SER A 425 10.03 14.62 5.78
C SER A 425 10.99 13.48 5.42
N LEU A 426 11.13 13.22 4.13
CA LEU A 426 11.93 12.11 3.60
C LEU A 426 13.38 12.49 3.32
N GLY A 427 13.71 13.77 3.13
CA GLY A 427 15.02 14.24 2.67
C GLY A 427 15.61 15.38 3.49
N ALA A 428 14.81 16.40 3.80
CA ALA A 428 15.26 17.60 4.50
C ALA A 428 14.69 17.71 5.93
N SER A 429 14.96 18.83 6.59
CA SER A 429 14.60 19.04 7.99
C SER A 429 13.12 19.37 8.16
N VAL A 430 12.61 19.12 9.36
CA VAL A 430 11.35 19.70 9.84
C VAL A 430 11.67 20.81 10.83
N THR A 431 11.11 22.00 10.62
CA THR A 431 11.24 23.14 11.53
C THR A 431 9.92 23.43 12.22
N LEU A 432 9.92 23.52 13.54
CA LEU A 432 8.74 23.79 14.36
C LEU A 432 8.94 25.05 15.19
N VAL A 433 7.90 25.87 15.30
CA VAL A 433 7.83 26.99 16.25
C VAL A 433 6.49 26.92 16.94
N ASN A 434 6.49 26.73 18.26
CA ASN A 434 5.30 26.68 19.12
C ASN A 434 4.20 25.80 18.49
N THR A 435 4.57 24.58 18.13
CA THR A 435 3.69 23.65 17.40
C THR A 435 3.29 22.49 18.28
N VAL A 436 2.00 22.17 18.34
CA VAL A 436 1.48 20.98 19.01
C VAL A 436 1.16 19.92 17.96
N ILE A 437 1.82 18.76 18.04
CA ILE A 437 1.57 17.62 17.15
C ILE A 437 0.89 16.51 17.95
N ASN A 438 -0.32 16.13 17.54
CA ASN A 438 -1.10 15.05 18.14
C ASN A 438 -1.11 13.85 17.19
N VAL A 439 -0.34 12.81 17.49
CA VAL A 439 -0.29 11.60 16.66
C VAL A 439 -1.62 10.83 16.80
N PRO A 440 -2.34 10.58 15.68
CA PRO A 440 -3.55 9.77 15.73
C PRO A 440 -3.26 8.34 16.17
N ALA A 441 -4.15 7.77 16.99
CA ALA A 441 -4.09 6.35 17.34
C ALA A 441 -4.08 5.47 16.07
N PRO A 442 -3.35 4.33 16.10
CA PRO A 442 -3.25 3.41 14.96
C PRO A 442 -4.60 3.00 14.34
#